data_AF-A0A357QKJ3-F1
#
_entry.id   AF-A0A357QKJ3-F1
#
_cell.length_a   1.000
_cell.length_b   1.000
_cell.length_c   1.000
_cell.angle_alpha   90.00
_cell.angle_beta   90.00
_cell.angle_gamma   90.00
#
_symmetry.space_group_name_H-M   'P 1'
#
loop_
_entity.id
_entity.type
_entity.pdbx_description
1 polymer ?
#
loop_
_entity_poly.entity_id
_entity_poly.type
_entity_poly.pdbx_seq_one_letter_code
_entity_poly.pdbx_strand_id
1 'polypeptide(L)'
;MNQFEEITNLREREKELRCLYTADNILGNFSEDLQIVFKKLSSEIPKGWQYPAICSVRITTEEQIACSPGFVESSHFLKQEIISDQKSVGLIEIFYSDHKYAFLSEENNLLSALAQRIGNHLFHRKIKDILNNHKGKTEKEHWKWRKEMIQLIAAKTDFEKFSVKAMYIIGSVKNATSTPHSDIDLIVHITGEKPCSELIGWLSGWSMCLAEMNRQKTGIEHCEGLLDVHYINDKELKKKSSYATMISSSENSAQLLKTK
;
A
#
# COMPACT_ATOMS: atom_id res chain seq x y z
N MET A 1 -7.77 -40.41 18.36
CA MET A 1 -6.75 -39.42 17.96
C MET A 1 -5.44 -39.91 18.56
N ASN A 2 -4.49 -40.32 17.71
CA ASN A 2 -3.30 -41.03 18.17
C ASN A 2 -2.27 -39.99 18.65
N GLN A 3 -1.61 -40.22 19.80
CA GLN A 3 -0.66 -39.26 20.40
C GLN A 3 0.45 -38.79 19.43
N PHE A 4 0.75 -39.61 18.43
CA PHE A 4 1.69 -39.32 17.36
C PHE A 4 1.19 -38.30 16.33
N GLU A 5 -0.12 -38.32 15.99
CA GLU A 5 -0.74 -37.32 15.08
C GLU A 5 -0.73 -35.94 15.73
N GLU A 6 -1.00 -35.87 17.02
CA GLU A 6 -1.02 -34.63 17.79
C GLU A 6 0.37 -33.98 17.87
N ILE A 7 1.41 -34.77 18.14
CA ILE A 7 2.81 -34.30 18.10
C ILE A 7 3.22 -33.82 16.70
N THR A 8 2.76 -34.51 15.66
CA THR A 8 3.07 -34.14 14.27
C THR A 8 2.40 -32.81 13.90
N ASN A 9 1.12 -32.64 14.21
CA ASN A 9 0.40 -31.38 13.98
C ASN A 9 1.04 -30.20 14.72
N LEU A 10 1.50 -30.41 15.97
CA LEU A 10 2.19 -29.37 16.73
C LEU A 10 3.51 -28.96 16.08
N ARG A 11 4.29 -29.92 15.55
CA ARG A 11 5.54 -29.63 14.83
C ARG A 11 5.31 -28.88 13.52
N GLU A 12 4.29 -29.26 12.75
CA GLU A 12 3.93 -28.51 11.53
C GLU A 12 3.53 -27.07 11.88
N ARG A 13 2.73 -26.88 12.94
CA ARG A 13 2.33 -25.55 13.39
C ARG A 13 3.50 -24.71 13.90
N GLU A 14 4.46 -25.33 14.61
CA GLU A 14 5.71 -24.68 15.02
C GLU A 14 6.50 -24.17 13.80
N LYS A 15 6.63 -25.01 12.75
CA LYS A 15 7.32 -24.63 11.51
C LYS A 15 6.65 -23.45 10.82
N GLU A 16 5.32 -23.45 10.70
CA GLU A 16 4.55 -22.35 10.12
C GLU A 16 4.76 -21.04 10.89
N LEU A 17 4.62 -21.08 12.22
CA LEU A 17 4.80 -19.91 13.08
C LEU A 17 6.22 -19.37 13.00
N ARG A 18 7.22 -20.25 13.01
CA ARG A 18 8.62 -19.88 12.86
C ARG A 18 8.90 -19.26 11.48
N CYS A 19 8.29 -19.78 10.43
CA CYS A 19 8.41 -19.23 9.08
C CYS A 19 7.85 -17.80 9.03
N LEU A 20 6.64 -17.59 9.55
CA LEU A 20 6.01 -16.26 9.61
C LEU A 20 6.84 -15.27 10.44
N TYR A 21 7.30 -15.68 11.63
CA TYR A 21 8.14 -14.84 12.49
C TYR A 21 9.48 -14.48 11.82
N THR A 22 10.11 -15.43 11.14
CA THR A 22 11.36 -15.20 10.41
C THR A 22 11.14 -14.22 9.25
N ALA A 23 10.05 -14.39 8.51
CA ALA A 23 9.66 -13.48 7.44
C ALA A 23 9.43 -12.06 7.97
N ASP A 24 8.73 -11.91 9.10
CA ASP A 24 8.50 -10.61 9.74
C ASP A 24 9.79 -9.93 10.17
N ASN A 25 10.74 -10.67 10.75
CA ASN A 25 12.03 -10.12 11.13
C ASN A 25 12.84 -9.63 9.91
N ILE A 26 12.82 -10.39 8.82
CA ILE A 26 13.51 -10.01 7.57
C ILE A 26 12.83 -8.78 6.95
N LEU A 27 11.51 -8.79 6.87
CA LEU A 27 10.70 -7.67 6.35
C LEU A 27 10.74 -6.44 7.29
N GLY A 28 11.02 -6.61 8.57
CA GLY A 28 11.16 -5.50 9.52
C GLY A 28 12.38 -4.61 9.25
N ASN A 29 13.35 -5.07 8.45
CA ASN A 29 14.55 -4.30 8.14
C ASN A 29 14.36 -3.38 6.91
N PHE A 30 13.89 -2.16 7.17
CA PHE A 30 13.67 -1.13 6.15
C PHE A 30 14.94 -0.37 5.72
N SER A 31 16.14 -0.82 6.11
CA SER A 31 17.41 -0.21 5.72
C SER A 31 18.20 -1.05 4.72
N GLU A 32 17.89 -2.35 4.61
CA GLU A 32 18.51 -3.26 3.64
C GLU A 32 17.88 -3.14 2.26
N ASP A 33 18.65 -3.40 1.20
CA ASP A 33 18.14 -3.41 -0.17
C ASP A 33 17.08 -4.50 -0.40
N LEU A 34 16.08 -4.21 -1.24
CA LEU A 34 14.98 -5.12 -1.52
C LEU A 34 15.44 -6.47 -2.09
N GLN A 35 16.51 -6.49 -2.89
CA GLN A 35 17.07 -7.73 -3.42
C GLN A 35 17.64 -8.60 -2.30
N ILE A 36 18.29 -7.98 -1.31
CA ILE A 36 18.86 -8.68 -0.16
C ILE A 36 17.74 -9.26 0.71
N VAL A 37 16.71 -8.46 0.99
CA VAL A 37 15.52 -8.88 1.75
C VAL A 37 14.86 -10.08 1.06
N PHE A 38 14.63 -10.00 -0.25
CA PHE A 38 13.96 -11.08 -0.99
C PHE A 38 14.82 -12.34 -1.09
N LYS A 39 16.14 -12.21 -1.22
CA LYS A 39 17.06 -13.36 -1.17
C LYS A 39 17.06 -14.05 0.19
N LYS A 40 16.99 -13.29 1.28
CA LYS A 40 16.86 -13.85 2.64
C LYS A 40 15.53 -14.58 2.78
N LEU A 41 14.43 -13.96 2.36
CA LEU A 41 13.10 -14.60 2.36
C LEU A 41 13.10 -15.88 1.55
N SER A 42 13.61 -15.85 0.31
CA SER A 42 13.61 -17.03 -0.56
C SER A 42 14.42 -18.19 0.02
N SER A 43 15.42 -17.91 0.85
CA SER A 43 16.20 -18.95 1.54
C SER A 43 15.52 -19.54 2.79
N GLU A 44 14.62 -18.79 3.42
CA GLU A 44 13.99 -19.19 4.69
C GLU A 44 12.60 -19.81 4.51
N ILE A 45 11.81 -19.31 3.54
CA ILE A 45 10.42 -19.76 3.30
C ILE A 45 10.28 -21.28 3.13
N PRO A 46 11.14 -21.99 2.37
CA PRO A 46 11.03 -23.44 2.21
C PRO A 46 11.03 -24.24 3.52
N LYS A 47 11.63 -23.70 4.60
CA LYS A 47 11.69 -24.37 5.91
C LYS A 47 10.32 -24.44 6.61
N GLY A 48 9.36 -23.61 6.18
CA GLY A 48 7.99 -23.60 6.67
C GLY A 48 7.08 -24.65 6.03
N TRP A 49 7.51 -25.32 4.96
CA TRP A 49 6.71 -26.32 4.25
C TRP A 49 6.87 -27.73 4.84
N GLN A 50 5.97 -28.63 4.47
CA GLN A 50 6.02 -30.02 4.93
C GLN A 50 7.30 -30.73 4.47
N TYR A 51 7.75 -30.45 3.23
CA TYR A 51 8.94 -31.07 2.63
C TYR A 51 9.99 -30.03 2.19
N PRO A 52 10.74 -29.42 3.12
CA PRO A 52 11.69 -28.34 2.79
C PRO A 52 12.78 -28.72 1.78
N ALA A 53 13.22 -29.99 1.77
CA ALA A 53 14.32 -30.46 0.93
C ALA A 53 14.00 -30.48 -0.58
N ILE A 54 12.71 -30.55 -0.92
CA ILE A 54 12.22 -30.54 -2.32
C ILE A 54 11.41 -29.27 -2.62
N CYS A 55 11.34 -28.35 -1.67
CA CYS A 55 10.60 -27.09 -1.76
C CYS A 55 11.50 -25.99 -2.32
N SER A 56 11.06 -25.35 -3.40
CA SER A 56 11.70 -24.17 -3.97
C SER A 56 10.74 -22.99 -3.99
N VAL A 57 11.24 -21.78 -3.82
CA VAL A 57 10.42 -20.55 -3.86
C VAL A 57 10.96 -19.57 -4.90
N ARG A 58 10.04 -18.90 -5.59
CA ARG A 58 10.31 -17.76 -6.46
C ARG A 58 9.46 -16.57 -6.01
N ILE A 59 10.09 -15.43 -5.83
CA ILE A 59 9.43 -14.14 -5.56
C ILE A 59 9.74 -13.24 -6.74
N THR A 60 8.70 -12.76 -7.40
CA THR A 60 8.79 -11.92 -8.60
C THR A 60 8.04 -10.62 -8.34
N THR A 61 8.68 -9.47 -8.60
CA THR A 61 8.01 -8.17 -8.68
C THR A 61 8.39 -7.49 -9.99
N GLU A 62 7.82 -6.30 -10.28
CA GLU A 62 8.17 -5.53 -11.49
C GLU A 62 9.69 -5.27 -11.63
N GLU A 63 10.42 -5.20 -10.51
CA GLU A 63 11.83 -4.76 -10.49
C GLU A 63 12.83 -5.90 -10.23
N GLN A 64 12.41 -7.01 -9.63
CA GLN A 64 13.34 -8.01 -9.11
C GLN A 64 12.74 -9.42 -9.09
N ILE A 65 13.62 -10.41 -9.24
CA ILE A 65 13.32 -11.83 -9.11
C ILE A 65 14.30 -12.43 -8.10
N ALA A 66 13.77 -13.13 -7.11
CA ALA A 66 14.57 -13.84 -6.12
C ALA A 66 14.12 -15.30 -6.03
N CYS A 67 15.08 -16.22 -6.10
CA CYS A 67 14.83 -17.66 -5.99
C CYS A 67 15.53 -18.24 -4.75
N SER A 68 15.01 -19.34 -4.23
CA SER A 68 15.70 -20.12 -3.19
C SER A 68 17.03 -20.70 -3.70
N PRO A 69 18.00 -20.97 -2.81
CA PRO A 69 19.18 -21.76 -3.17
C PRO A 69 18.76 -23.12 -3.74
N GLY A 70 19.35 -23.53 -4.87
CA GLY A 70 19.03 -24.80 -5.53
C GLY A 70 17.64 -24.85 -6.18
N PHE A 71 17.09 -23.68 -6.55
CA PHE A 71 15.77 -23.56 -7.18
C PHE A 71 15.56 -24.54 -8.34
N VAL A 72 14.48 -25.32 -8.25
CA VAL A 72 13.98 -26.19 -9.32
C VAL A 72 12.54 -25.82 -9.62
N GLU A 73 12.29 -25.35 -10.84
CA GLU A 73 10.94 -25.14 -11.34
C GLU A 73 10.28 -26.47 -11.68
N SER A 74 9.00 -26.61 -11.35
CA SER A 74 8.21 -27.80 -11.68
C SER A 74 6.78 -27.39 -12.06
N SER A 75 6.05 -28.31 -12.68
CA SER A 75 4.63 -28.11 -12.99
C SER A 75 3.71 -28.24 -11.76
N HIS A 76 4.25 -28.54 -10.58
CA HIS A 76 3.48 -28.69 -9.34
C HIS A 76 3.85 -27.61 -8.34
N PHE A 77 3.00 -26.59 -8.28
CA PHE A 77 3.29 -25.37 -7.54
C PHE A 77 2.03 -24.73 -6.97
N LEU A 78 2.22 -23.96 -5.90
CA LEU A 78 1.28 -22.96 -5.41
C LEU A 78 1.74 -21.57 -5.85
N LYS A 79 0.78 -20.67 -6.08
CA LYS A 79 1.06 -19.27 -6.37
C LYS A 79 0.11 -18.35 -5.62
N GLN A 80 0.61 -17.18 -5.24
CA GLN A 80 -0.20 -16.09 -4.68
C GLN A 80 0.28 -14.75 -5.24
N GLU A 81 -0.68 -13.87 -5.51
CA GLU A 81 -0.37 -12.49 -5.90
C GLU A 81 0.12 -11.70 -4.70
N ILE A 82 1.15 -10.88 -4.91
CA ILE A 82 1.61 -9.90 -3.95
C ILE A 82 0.85 -8.62 -4.25
N ILE A 83 -0.11 -8.29 -3.40
CA ILE A 83 -0.95 -7.11 -3.56
C ILE A 83 -0.41 -5.98 -2.67
N SER A 84 -0.11 -4.84 -3.28
CA SER A 84 0.22 -3.59 -2.58
C SER A 84 -0.66 -2.48 -3.13
N ASP A 85 -1.36 -1.78 -2.24
CA ASP A 85 -2.29 -0.70 -2.62
C ASP A 85 -3.37 -1.11 -3.63
N GLN A 86 -3.99 -2.28 -3.42
CA GLN A 86 -5.00 -2.88 -4.31
C GLN A 86 -4.50 -3.19 -5.74
N LYS A 87 -3.21 -2.99 -6.01
CA LYS A 87 -2.55 -3.38 -7.26
C LYS A 87 -1.73 -4.64 -7.02
N SER A 88 -1.82 -5.60 -7.93
CA SER A 88 -0.84 -6.69 -7.99
C SER A 88 0.52 -6.09 -8.38
N VAL A 89 1.51 -6.23 -7.50
CA VAL A 89 2.89 -5.73 -7.69
C VAL A 89 3.90 -6.85 -7.89
N GLY A 90 3.43 -8.10 -7.86
CA GLY A 90 4.28 -9.26 -7.96
C GLY A 90 3.55 -10.57 -7.68
N LEU A 91 4.32 -11.63 -7.61
CA LEU A 91 3.87 -12.99 -7.39
C LEU A 91 4.87 -13.71 -6.47
N ILE A 92 4.36 -14.57 -5.59
CA ILE A 92 5.15 -15.56 -4.88
C ILE A 92 4.70 -16.96 -5.28
N GLU A 93 5.65 -17.83 -5.58
CA GLU A 93 5.43 -19.19 -6.07
C GLU A 93 6.24 -20.19 -5.27
N ILE A 94 5.64 -21.33 -4.93
CA ILE A 94 6.28 -22.45 -4.24
C ILE A 94 6.16 -23.70 -5.10
N PHE A 95 7.27 -24.39 -5.32
CA PHE A 95 7.38 -25.57 -6.16
C PHE A 95 7.81 -26.77 -5.31
N TYR A 96 7.20 -27.93 -5.56
CA TYR A 96 7.80 -29.21 -5.18
C TYR A 96 8.41 -29.90 -6.40
N SER A 97 9.65 -30.36 -6.28
CA SER A 97 10.34 -31.06 -7.37
C SER A 97 9.83 -32.49 -7.60
N ASP A 98 9.10 -33.08 -6.66
CA ASP A 98 8.48 -34.41 -6.77
C ASP A 98 6.94 -34.31 -6.66
N HIS A 99 6.25 -34.66 -7.75
CA HIS A 99 4.79 -34.63 -7.88
C HIS A 99 4.03 -35.62 -6.98
N LYS A 100 4.74 -36.54 -6.31
CA LYS A 100 4.14 -37.48 -5.35
C LYS A 100 3.64 -36.78 -4.09
N TYR A 101 4.17 -35.62 -3.76
CA TYR A 101 3.81 -34.87 -2.55
C TYR A 101 2.82 -33.78 -2.92
N ALA A 102 1.64 -33.81 -2.30
CA ALA A 102 0.60 -32.82 -2.51
C ALA A 102 0.76 -31.66 -1.52
N PHE A 103 0.43 -30.45 -1.98
CA PHE A 103 0.31 -29.29 -1.11
C PHE A 103 -0.92 -29.38 -0.19
N LEU A 104 -0.75 -28.94 1.05
CA LEU A 104 -1.82 -28.87 2.04
C LEU A 104 -2.57 -27.54 1.97
N SER A 105 -3.79 -27.51 2.52
CA SER A 105 -4.59 -26.28 2.60
C SER A 105 -3.91 -25.23 3.47
N GLU A 106 -3.23 -25.68 4.52
CA GLU A 106 -2.46 -24.93 5.49
C GLU A 106 -1.23 -24.29 4.83
N GLU A 107 -0.58 -24.97 3.89
CA GLU A 107 0.54 -24.42 3.11
C GLU A 107 0.08 -23.31 2.16
N ASN A 108 -1.11 -23.45 1.56
CA ASN A 108 -1.71 -22.37 0.79
C ASN A 108 -2.07 -21.16 1.67
N ASN A 109 -2.56 -21.40 2.89
CA ASN A 109 -2.82 -20.33 3.87
C ASN A 109 -1.51 -19.64 4.29
N LEU A 110 -0.44 -20.40 4.52
CA LEU A 110 0.89 -19.86 4.82
C LEU A 110 1.41 -19.00 3.66
N LEU A 111 1.29 -19.47 2.41
CA LEU A 111 1.71 -18.71 1.24
C LEU A 111 0.92 -17.40 1.09
N SER A 112 -0.40 -17.45 1.32
CA SER A 112 -1.25 -16.25 1.29
C SER A 112 -0.84 -15.24 2.36
N ALA A 113 -0.58 -15.70 3.59
CA ALA A 113 -0.10 -14.83 4.67
C ALA A 113 1.27 -14.21 4.37
N LEU A 114 2.19 -14.97 3.75
CA LEU A 114 3.49 -14.45 3.31
C LEU A 114 3.34 -13.40 2.20
N ALA A 115 2.49 -13.66 1.20
CA ALA A 115 2.21 -12.71 0.11
C ALA A 115 1.67 -11.38 0.65
N GLN A 116 0.74 -11.43 1.61
CA GLN A 116 0.19 -10.24 2.27
C GLN A 116 1.26 -9.46 3.02
N ARG A 117 2.15 -10.13 3.78
CA ARG A 117 3.24 -9.48 4.52
C ARG A 117 4.26 -8.82 3.60
N ILE A 118 4.63 -9.48 2.49
CA ILE A 118 5.50 -8.90 1.47
C ILE A 118 4.84 -7.67 0.85
N GLY A 119 3.55 -7.74 0.50
CA GLY A 119 2.79 -6.61 -0.03
C GLY A 119 2.76 -5.42 0.92
N ASN A 120 2.50 -5.66 2.20
CA ASN A 120 2.53 -4.64 3.25
C ASN A 120 3.92 -4.01 3.40
N HIS A 121 4.99 -4.81 3.40
CA HIS A 121 6.36 -4.30 3.47
C HIS A 121 6.69 -3.40 2.28
N LEU A 122 6.37 -3.82 1.05
CA LEU A 122 6.59 -3.02 -0.16
C LEU A 122 5.83 -1.69 -0.09
N PHE A 123 4.59 -1.70 0.40
CA PHE A 123 3.81 -0.48 0.62
C PHE A 123 4.47 0.46 1.63
N HIS A 124 4.86 -0.06 2.79
CA HIS A 124 5.55 0.72 3.83
C HIS A 124 6.88 1.28 3.35
N ARG A 125 7.64 0.50 2.58
CA ARG A 125 8.90 0.93 2.01
C ARG A 125 8.70 2.04 0.98
N LYS A 126 7.71 1.91 0.09
CA LYS A 126 7.34 2.98 -0.86
C LYS A 126 6.98 4.27 -0.12
N ILE A 127 6.20 4.20 0.97
CA ILE A 127 5.91 5.36 1.81
C ILE A 127 7.21 5.94 2.39
N LYS A 128 8.07 5.10 2.98
CA LYS A 128 9.32 5.56 3.59
C LYS A 128 10.26 6.20 2.57
N ASP A 129 10.34 5.65 1.36
CA ASP A 129 11.15 6.18 0.28
C ASP A 129 10.58 7.50 -0.25
N ILE A 130 9.26 7.64 -0.37
CA ILE A 130 8.61 8.94 -0.61
C ILE A 130 9.04 9.92 0.49
N LEU A 131 8.85 9.56 1.76
CA LEU A 131 9.18 10.42 2.91
C LEU A 131 10.67 10.83 2.95
N ASN A 132 11.58 9.91 2.60
CA ASN A 132 13.04 10.07 2.65
C ASN A 132 13.64 10.72 1.40
N ASN A 133 13.14 10.45 0.20
CA ASN A 133 13.57 11.13 -1.02
C ASN A 133 13.31 12.63 -0.95
N HIS A 134 12.32 13.04 -0.15
CA HIS A 134 12.06 14.43 0.21
C HIS A 134 12.97 15.01 1.30
N LYS A 135 13.91 14.24 1.89
CA LYS A 135 14.97 14.77 2.78
C LYS A 135 16.25 15.15 2.03
N GLY A 136 16.44 14.67 0.79
CA GLY A 136 17.69 14.84 0.04
C GLY A 136 17.61 15.61 -1.29
N LYS A 137 16.41 15.84 -1.85
CA LYS A 137 16.23 16.62 -3.09
C LYS A 137 15.37 17.86 -2.84
N THR A 138 16.06 18.95 -2.49
CA THR A 138 15.70 20.37 -2.65
C THR A 138 14.36 20.87 -2.12
N GLU A 139 14.46 21.91 -1.29
CA GLU A 139 13.45 22.88 -0.82
C GLU A 139 12.56 23.54 -1.92
N LYS A 140 12.44 22.97 -3.12
CA LYS A 140 11.76 23.61 -4.25
C LYS A 140 10.53 22.87 -4.79
N GLU A 141 10.28 21.63 -4.39
CA GLU A 141 9.20 20.82 -4.99
C GLU A 141 8.17 20.34 -3.97
N HIS A 142 7.65 21.27 -3.16
CA HIS A 142 6.60 21.03 -2.16
C HIS A 142 5.35 20.37 -2.71
N TRP A 143 5.10 20.49 -4.02
CA TRP A 143 3.90 19.97 -4.66
C TRP A 143 3.98 18.46 -4.87
N LYS A 144 5.17 17.88 -5.08
CA LYS A 144 5.31 16.46 -5.43
C LYS A 144 4.81 15.56 -4.30
N TRP A 145 5.34 15.78 -3.10
CA TRP A 145 4.94 14.98 -1.95
C TRP A 145 3.48 15.23 -1.56
N ARG A 146 2.99 16.48 -1.66
CA ARG A 146 1.58 16.81 -1.42
C ARG A 146 0.67 16.08 -2.41
N LYS A 147 1.06 16.03 -3.69
CA LYS A 147 0.33 15.32 -4.76
C LYS A 147 0.31 13.82 -4.53
N GLU A 148 1.44 13.22 -4.15
CA GLU A 148 1.52 11.79 -3.83
C GLU A 148 0.66 11.44 -2.61
N MET A 149 0.71 12.26 -1.55
CA MET A 149 -0.11 12.04 -0.36
C MET A 149 -1.60 12.14 -0.66
N ILE A 150 -2.04 13.10 -1.48
CA ILE A 150 -3.46 13.22 -1.80
C ILE A 150 -3.96 12.05 -2.68
N GLN A 151 -3.10 11.51 -3.54
CA GLN A 151 -3.41 10.31 -4.34
C GLN A 151 -3.58 9.09 -3.42
N LEU A 152 -2.69 8.94 -2.43
CA LEU A 152 -2.81 7.87 -1.42
C LEU A 152 -4.07 8.02 -0.57
N ILE A 153 -4.38 9.24 -0.11
CA ILE A 153 -5.60 9.51 0.67
C ILE A 153 -6.83 9.15 -0.17
N ALA A 154 -6.91 9.58 -1.43
CA ALA A 154 -8.00 9.22 -2.32
C ALA A 154 -8.11 7.69 -2.51
N ALA A 155 -6.98 7.01 -2.75
CA ALA A 155 -6.94 5.55 -2.91
C ALA A 155 -7.48 4.81 -1.67
N LYS A 156 -7.05 5.22 -0.47
CA LYS A 156 -7.45 4.61 0.82
C LYS A 156 -8.81 5.05 1.34
N THR A 157 -9.40 6.10 0.79
CA THR A 157 -10.73 6.55 1.18
C THR A 157 -11.76 5.54 0.67
N ASP A 158 -12.60 5.06 1.60
CA ASP A 158 -13.72 4.16 1.32
C ASP A 158 -14.91 4.98 0.83
N PHE A 159 -15.09 5.02 -0.49
CA PHE A 159 -16.09 5.87 -1.14
C PHE A 159 -17.51 5.42 -0.84
N GLU A 160 -17.73 4.12 -0.64
CA GLU A 160 -19.05 3.59 -0.32
C GLU A 160 -19.43 3.94 1.12
N LYS A 161 -18.54 3.64 2.08
CA LYS A 161 -18.75 3.95 3.48
C LYS A 161 -18.95 5.44 3.73
N PHE A 162 -18.18 6.28 3.05
CA PHE A 162 -18.22 7.73 3.24
C PHE A 162 -19.20 8.48 2.32
N SER A 163 -19.99 7.76 1.51
CA SER A 163 -20.94 8.37 0.56
C SER A 163 -20.30 9.36 -0.42
N VAL A 164 -19.04 9.11 -0.80
CA VAL A 164 -18.25 9.90 -1.76
C VAL A 164 -18.42 9.32 -3.16
N LYS A 165 -18.68 10.18 -4.13
CA LYS A 165 -18.75 9.84 -5.56
C LYS A 165 -17.43 10.06 -6.26
N ALA A 166 -16.74 11.17 -5.97
CA ALA A 166 -15.47 11.50 -6.60
C ALA A 166 -14.63 12.42 -5.72
N MET A 167 -13.31 12.37 -5.90
CA MET A 167 -12.35 13.30 -5.29
C MET A 167 -11.49 13.93 -6.39
N TYR A 168 -11.24 15.23 -6.26
CA TYR A 168 -10.44 16.00 -7.21
C TYR A 168 -9.44 16.89 -6.48
N ILE A 169 -8.28 17.10 -7.08
CA ILE A 169 -7.31 18.08 -6.62
C ILE A 169 -7.36 19.35 -7.49
N ILE A 170 -7.26 20.51 -6.85
CA ILE A 170 -7.17 21.81 -7.50
C ILE A 170 -5.95 22.59 -6.99
N GLY A 171 -5.83 23.85 -7.40
CA GLY A 171 -4.90 24.80 -6.80
C GLY A 171 -3.42 24.54 -7.05
N SER A 172 -2.60 25.00 -6.11
CA SER A 172 -1.14 25.12 -6.29
C SER A 172 -0.44 23.77 -6.43
N VAL A 173 -0.95 22.73 -5.76
CA VAL A 173 -0.40 21.38 -5.81
C VAL A 173 -0.67 20.72 -7.15
N LYS A 174 -1.89 20.88 -7.70
CA LYS A 174 -2.21 20.43 -9.07
C LYS A 174 -1.26 21.08 -10.09
N ASN A 175 -1.04 22.39 -9.95
CA ASN A 175 -0.30 23.20 -10.92
C ASN A 175 1.22 23.19 -10.72
N ALA A 176 1.74 22.37 -9.79
CA ALA A 176 3.17 22.28 -9.47
C ALA A 176 3.81 23.60 -8.98
N THR A 177 3.01 24.48 -8.37
CA THR A 177 3.45 25.81 -7.87
C THR A 177 3.35 25.97 -6.35
N SER A 178 3.07 24.90 -5.61
CA SER A 178 2.93 24.98 -4.15
C SER A 178 4.25 25.35 -3.46
N THR A 179 4.16 26.15 -2.40
CA THR A 179 5.27 26.58 -1.53
C THR A 179 5.19 25.86 -0.17
N PRO A 180 6.15 26.05 0.76
CA PRO A 180 6.03 25.56 2.14
C PRO A 180 4.74 26.01 2.85
N HIS A 181 4.21 27.18 2.48
CA HIS A 181 3.01 27.80 3.06
C HIS A 181 1.72 27.35 2.37
N SER A 182 1.81 26.59 1.27
CA SER A 182 0.64 26.14 0.55
C SER A 182 -0.03 24.96 1.24
N ASP A 183 -1.34 25.03 1.33
CA ASP A 183 -2.27 23.95 1.61
C ASP A 183 -2.45 23.03 0.38
N ILE A 184 -3.29 22.01 0.55
CA ILE A 184 -3.74 21.10 -0.49
C ILE A 184 -5.24 21.30 -0.68
N ASP A 185 -5.60 21.95 -1.77
CA ASP A 185 -7.00 22.16 -2.15
C ASP A 185 -7.65 20.88 -2.70
N LEU A 186 -8.68 20.38 -2.02
CA LEU A 186 -9.37 19.15 -2.35
C LEU A 186 -10.86 19.42 -2.56
N ILE A 187 -11.42 18.94 -3.67
CA ILE A 187 -12.87 18.87 -3.86
C ILE A 187 -13.35 17.44 -3.65
N VAL A 188 -14.38 17.27 -2.81
CA VAL A 188 -15.01 15.98 -2.55
C VAL A 188 -16.48 16.04 -2.97
N HIS A 189 -16.83 15.26 -4.00
CA HIS A 189 -18.20 15.11 -4.45
C HIS A 189 -18.90 14.06 -3.59
N ILE A 190 -19.89 14.50 -2.82
CA ILE A 190 -20.69 13.69 -1.91
C ILE A 190 -22.11 13.47 -2.45
N THR A 191 -22.73 12.38 -2.01
CA THR A 191 -24.11 12.04 -2.40
C THR A 191 -25.17 12.83 -1.60
N GLY A 192 -24.88 13.16 -0.34
CA GLY A 192 -25.78 13.89 0.55
C GLY A 192 -25.67 15.41 0.45
N GLU A 193 -26.49 16.13 1.23
CA GLU A 193 -26.38 17.60 1.33
C GLU A 193 -25.16 18.07 2.12
N LYS A 194 -24.68 17.24 3.06
CA LYS A 194 -23.50 17.49 3.90
C LYS A 194 -22.65 16.21 4.01
N PRO A 195 -21.32 16.33 4.21
CA PRO A 195 -20.46 15.18 4.44
C PRO A 195 -20.81 14.48 5.76
N CYS A 196 -20.62 13.17 5.84
CA CYS A 196 -20.77 12.44 7.09
C CYS A 196 -19.61 12.75 8.06
N SER A 197 -19.87 12.60 9.37
CA SER A 197 -18.88 12.87 10.42
C SER A 197 -17.60 12.05 10.28
N GLU A 198 -17.72 10.83 9.80
CA GLU A 198 -16.61 9.89 9.64
C GLU A 198 -15.67 10.32 8.53
N LEU A 199 -16.20 10.85 7.43
CA LEU A 199 -15.41 11.45 6.35
C LEU A 199 -14.68 12.70 6.84
N ILE A 200 -15.37 13.56 7.59
CA ILE A 200 -14.77 14.77 8.18
C ILE A 200 -13.62 14.38 9.11
N GLY A 201 -13.84 13.42 10.02
CA GLY A 201 -12.82 12.93 10.94
C GLY A 201 -11.63 12.28 10.21
N TRP A 202 -11.90 11.48 9.17
CA TRP A 202 -10.87 10.86 8.34
C TRP A 202 -9.98 11.91 7.66
N LEU A 203 -10.57 12.89 6.98
CA LEU A 203 -9.81 13.93 6.28
C LEU A 203 -9.14 14.90 7.25
N SER A 204 -9.77 15.23 8.38
CA SER A 204 -9.17 16.06 9.43
C SER A 204 -7.93 15.40 10.04
N GLY A 205 -7.99 14.09 10.34
CA GLY A 205 -6.84 13.34 10.83
C GLY A 205 -5.65 13.37 9.86
N TRP A 206 -5.92 13.13 8.57
CA TRP A 206 -4.90 13.29 7.53
C TRP A 206 -4.37 14.72 7.44
N SER A 207 -5.25 15.72 7.51
CA SER A 207 -4.87 17.14 7.45
C SER A 207 -3.86 17.51 8.54
N MET A 208 -4.08 17.05 9.77
CA MET A 208 -3.17 17.26 10.91
C MET A 208 -1.83 16.52 10.72
N CYS A 209 -1.88 15.25 10.28
CA CYS A 209 -0.67 14.48 10.01
C CYS A 209 0.20 15.13 8.92
N LEU A 210 -0.41 15.60 7.83
CA LEU A 210 0.29 16.27 6.74
C LEU A 210 0.88 17.62 7.18
N ALA A 211 0.20 18.36 8.04
CA ALA A 211 0.74 19.59 8.63
C ALA A 211 2.01 19.34 9.44
N GLU A 212 2.00 18.30 10.29
CA GLU A 212 3.20 17.89 11.04
C GLU A 212 4.33 17.44 10.11
N MET A 213 4.01 16.69 9.05
CA MET A 213 4.99 16.33 8.02
C MET A 213 5.58 17.57 7.32
N ASN A 214 4.75 18.57 7.02
CA ASN A 214 5.22 19.83 6.43
C ASN A 214 6.15 20.58 7.39
N ARG A 215 5.80 20.65 8.68
CA ARG A 215 6.64 21.26 9.72
C ARG A 215 7.99 20.56 9.84
N GLN A 216 8.01 19.23 9.86
CA GLN A 216 9.27 18.46 9.90
C GLN A 216 10.13 18.66 8.63
N LYS A 217 9.51 18.91 7.48
CA LYS A 217 10.21 19.11 6.20
C LYS A 217 10.69 20.54 5.99
N THR A 218 9.96 21.53 6.48
CA THR A 218 10.13 22.94 6.08
C THR A 218 10.31 23.90 7.25
N GLY A 219 10.04 23.45 8.48
CA GLY A 219 9.95 24.32 9.66
C GLY A 219 8.65 25.13 9.75
N ILE A 220 7.79 25.10 8.73
CA ILE A 220 6.58 25.91 8.66
C ILE A 220 5.38 25.17 9.25
N GLU A 221 4.73 25.81 10.22
CA GLU A 221 3.57 25.30 10.92
C GLU A 221 2.26 25.65 10.19
N HIS A 222 1.32 24.69 10.22
CA HIS A 222 -0.04 24.82 9.71
C HIS A 222 -1.01 24.36 10.80
N CYS A 223 -1.39 25.29 11.69
CA CYS A 223 -2.17 24.95 12.90
C CYS A 223 -3.57 24.42 12.60
N GLU A 224 -4.16 24.80 11.48
CA GLU A 224 -5.50 24.37 11.04
C GLU A 224 -5.47 23.09 10.17
N GLY A 225 -4.27 22.54 9.94
CA GLY A 225 -4.05 21.40 9.05
C GLY A 225 -3.61 21.82 7.65
N LEU A 226 -3.26 20.84 6.81
CA LEU A 226 -2.73 21.09 5.47
C LEU A 226 -3.76 20.88 4.34
N LEU A 227 -4.91 20.26 4.61
CA LEU A 227 -5.97 20.06 3.63
C LEU A 227 -7.01 21.18 3.75
N ASP A 228 -7.26 21.90 2.66
CA ASP A 228 -8.47 22.71 2.49
C ASP A 228 -9.48 21.90 1.67
N VAL A 229 -10.61 21.53 2.29
CA VAL A 229 -11.58 20.59 1.73
C VAL A 229 -12.89 21.28 1.41
N HIS A 230 -13.25 21.28 0.13
CA HIS A 230 -14.54 21.74 -0.36
C HIS A 230 -15.44 20.56 -0.72
N TYR A 231 -16.57 20.46 -0.03
CA TYR A 231 -17.58 19.46 -0.34
C TYR A 231 -18.58 20.02 -1.35
N ILE A 232 -18.93 19.19 -2.34
CA ILE A 232 -19.96 19.53 -3.33
C ILE A 232 -20.95 18.40 -3.47
N ASN A 233 -22.21 18.73 -3.75
CA ASN A 233 -23.25 17.76 -4.08
C ASN A 233 -23.80 17.93 -5.50
N ASP A 234 -24.69 17.02 -5.91
CA ASP A 234 -25.30 17.03 -7.25
C ASP A 234 -26.08 18.32 -7.55
N LYS A 235 -26.69 18.96 -6.54
CA LYS A 235 -27.44 20.22 -6.72
C LYS A 235 -26.47 21.37 -7.05
N GLU A 236 -25.33 21.42 -6.37
CA GLU A 236 -24.30 22.44 -6.57
C GLU A 236 -23.57 22.28 -7.90
N LEU A 237 -23.31 21.03 -8.32
CA LEU A 237 -22.79 20.72 -9.64
C LEU A 237 -23.68 21.25 -10.75
N LYS A 238 -25.01 21.07 -10.63
CA LYS A 238 -25.99 21.58 -11.60
C LYS A 238 -26.09 23.10 -11.61
N LYS A 239 -25.87 23.75 -10.46
CA LYS A 239 -25.93 25.22 -10.32
C LYS A 239 -24.68 25.94 -10.85
N LYS A 240 -23.65 25.22 -11.32
CA LYS A 240 -22.37 25.81 -11.75
C LYS A 240 -21.78 26.75 -10.69
N SER A 241 -21.76 26.34 -9.42
CA SER A 241 -20.94 27.01 -8.41
C SER A 241 -19.48 27.14 -8.89
N SER A 242 -18.68 28.02 -8.27
CA SER A 242 -17.27 28.23 -8.65
C SER A 242 -16.51 26.90 -8.80
N TYR A 243 -16.65 25.99 -7.82
CA TYR A 243 -16.04 24.66 -7.83
C TYR A 243 -16.67 23.69 -8.84
N ALA A 244 -17.98 23.75 -9.07
CA ALA A 244 -18.65 22.96 -10.12
C ALA A 244 -18.20 23.36 -11.53
N THR A 245 -17.92 24.64 -11.73
CA THR A 245 -17.35 25.15 -12.98
C THR A 245 -15.92 24.64 -13.17
N MET A 246 -15.12 24.52 -12.10
CA MET A 246 -13.79 23.92 -12.16
C MET A 246 -13.82 22.44 -12.54
N ILE A 247 -14.83 21.66 -12.14
CA ILE A 247 -14.96 20.26 -12.55
C ILE A 247 -15.41 20.13 -14.02
N SER A 248 -16.21 21.08 -14.52
CA SER A 248 -16.84 21.01 -15.84
C SER A 248 -16.12 21.78 -16.96
N SER A 249 -15.15 22.65 -16.65
CA SER A 249 -14.43 23.48 -17.63
C SER A 249 -13.22 22.78 -18.27
N SER A 250 -12.88 23.14 -19.50
CA SER A 250 -11.74 22.60 -20.26
C SER A 250 -10.40 23.31 -20.03
N GLU A 251 -10.37 24.55 -19.51
CA GLU A 251 -9.15 25.38 -19.47
C GLU A 251 -8.44 25.41 -18.10
N ASN A 252 -9.11 25.08 -16.99
CA ASN A 252 -8.47 24.93 -15.68
C ASN A 252 -9.19 23.87 -14.83
N SER A 253 -9.37 22.69 -15.42
CA SER A 253 -10.15 21.59 -14.84
C SER A 253 -9.58 21.08 -13.52
N ALA A 254 -10.44 20.71 -12.59
CA ALA A 254 -10.05 19.92 -11.43
C ALA A 254 -9.46 18.59 -11.91
N GLN A 255 -8.33 18.16 -11.33
CA GLN A 255 -7.73 16.87 -11.69
C GLN A 255 -8.42 15.77 -10.88
N LEU A 256 -9.03 14.80 -11.56
CA LEU A 256 -9.65 13.63 -10.92
C LEU A 256 -8.58 12.78 -10.22
N LEU A 257 -8.82 12.47 -8.94
CA LEU A 257 -7.99 11.56 -8.14
C LEU A 257 -8.57 10.15 -8.13
N LYS A 258 -9.87 10.02 -7.86
CA LYS A 258 -10.62 8.76 -7.81
C LYS A 258 -12.11 9.04 -7.98
N THR A 259 -12.81 8.13 -8.63
CA THR A 259 -14.29 8.10 -8.72
C THR A 259 -14.79 6.74 -8.23
N LYS A 260 -16.03 6.70 -7.75
CA LYS A 260 -16.80 5.47 -7.56
C LYS A 260 -17.04 4.79 -8.91
#